data_AF-A0A6G0YJ19-F1
#
_entry.id   AF-A0A6G0YJ19-F1
#
_cell.length_a   1.000
_cell.length_b   1.000
_cell.length_c   1.000
_cell.angle_alpha   90.00
_cell.angle_beta   90.00
_cell.angle_gamma   90.00
#
_symmetry.space_group_name_H-M   'P 1'
#
loop_
_entity.id
_entity.type
_entity.pdbx_description
1 polymer ?
#
loop_
_entity_poly.entity_id
_entity_poly.type
_entity_poly.pdbx_seq_one_letter_code
_entity_poly.pdbx_strand_id
1 'polypeptide(L)'
;MGKNIYVPQLSKNLEELKIRIKDVINAVTSDMISNLSNSDTKQLRFFCPNNCGKSYKIKRSVGRHLKFKCGVEPTFECWICHKRFALKESMKKHVVQKHN
;
A
#
# COMPACT_ATOMS: atom_id res chain seq x y z
N MET A 1 4.75 51.01 -39.01
CA MET A 1 5.63 50.13 -38.20
C MET A 1 4.78 49.48 -37.12
N GLY A 2 4.20 48.31 -37.41
CA GLY A 2 3.33 47.61 -36.46
C GLY A 2 4.14 46.71 -35.54
N LYS A 3 4.18 47.02 -34.24
CA LYS A 3 4.58 46.04 -33.23
C LYS A 3 3.34 45.62 -32.45
N ASN A 4 3.13 44.31 -32.51
CA ASN A 4 1.94 43.55 -32.18
C ASN A 4 1.73 43.49 -30.66
N ILE A 5 0.57 43.99 -30.18
CA ILE A 5 0.20 44.14 -28.76
C ILE A 5 -0.39 42.81 -28.21
N TYR A 6 -0.39 41.72 -28.99
CA TYR A 6 -1.19 40.51 -28.71
C TYR A 6 -0.52 39.48 -27.76
N VAL A 7 0.72 39.69 -27.33
CA VAL A 7 1.51 38.69 -26.57
C VAL A 7 1.11 38.53 -25.07
N PRO A 8 0.76 39.60 -24.32
CA PRO A 8 0.50 39.48 -22.87
C PRO A 8 -0.82 38.78 -22.48
N GLN A 9 -1.82 38.77 -23.37
CA GLN A 9 -3.10 38.10 -23.11
C GLN A 9 -3.00 36.58 -23.32
N LEU A 10 -2.20 36.15 -24.31
CA LEU A 10 -2.04 34.72 -24.62
C LEU A 10 -1.35 33.95 -23.48
N SER A 11 -0.37 34.58 -22.80
CA SER A 11 0.34 33.96 -21.67
C SER A 11 -0.53 33.86 -20.41
N LYS A 12 -1.37 34.86 -20.13
CA LYS A 12 -2.35 34.81 -19.03
C LYS A 12 -3.40 33.72 -19.26
N ASN A 13 -3.90 33.61 -20.48
CA ASN A 13 -4.86 32.56 -20.86
C ASN A 13 -4.26 31.16 -20.74
N LEU A 14 -2.96 31.00 -21.03
CA LEU A 14 -2.27 29.72 -20.87
C LEU A 14 -2.15 29.30 -19.39
N GLU A 15 -1.81 30.23 -18.49
CA GLU A 15 -1.73 29.93 -17.07
C GLU A 15 -3.10 29.65 -16.44
N GLU A 16 -4.14 30.39 -16.82
CA GLU A 16 -5.51 30.09 -16.41
C GLU A 16 -5.98 28.71 -16.90
N LEU A 17 -5.62 28.33 -18.14
CA LEU A 17 -5.97 27.03 -18.70
C LEU A 17 -5.27 25.88 -17.95
N LYS A 18 -4.01 26.06 -17.56
CA LYS A 18 -3.27 25.08 -16.74
C LYS A 18 -3.91 24.88 -15.36
N ILE A 19 -4.34 25.97 -14.72
CA ILE A 19 -5.04 25.91 -13.41
C ILE A 19 -6.35 25.12 -13.57
N ARG A 20 -7.17 25.45 -14.58
CA ARG A 20 -8.42 24.74 -14.84
C ARG A 20 -8.21 23.26 -15.14
N ILE A 21 -7.19 22.91 -15.93
CA ILE A 21 -6.84 21.50 -16.19
C ILE A 21 -6.45 20.79 -14.89
N LYS A 22 -5.66 21.42 -14.02
CA LYS A 22 -5.25 20.84 -12.73
C LYS A 22 -6.44 20.61 -11.81
N ASP A 23 -7.38 21.56 -11.75
CA ASP A 23 -8.60 21.43 -10.95
C ASP A 23 -9.50 20.31 -11.46
N VAL A 24 -9.66 20.18 -12.78
CA VAL A 24 -10.40 19.08 -13.41
C VAL A 24 -9.72 17.73 -13.12
N ILE A 25 -8.40 17.63 -13.23
CA ILE A 25 -7.66 16.40 -12.90
C ILE A 25 -7.86 16.04 -11.42
N ASN A 26 -7.78 17.01 -10.51
CA ASN A 26 -7.98 16.78 -9.08
C ASN A 26 -9.41 16.31 -8.77
N ALA A 27 -10.43 16.91 -9.40
CA ALA A 27 -11.82 16.50 -9.24
C ALA A 27 -12.04 15.07 -9.75
N VAL A 28 -11.61 14.78 -10.98
CA VAL A 28 -11.76 13.45 -11.60
C VAL A 28 -11.00 12.38 -10.81
N THR A 29 -9.80 12.68 -10.32
CA THR A 29 -9.02 11.73 -9.50
C THR A 29 -9.63 11.49 -8.12
N SER A 30 -10.17 12.53 -7.48
CA SER A 30 -10.92 12.41 -6.22
C SER A 30 -12.14 11.50 -6.38
N ASP A 31 -12.88 11.67 -7.47
CA ASP A 31 -14.07 10.86 -7.78
C ASP A 31 -13.71 9.41 -8.12
N MET A 32 -12.61 9.16 -8.84
CA MET A 32 -12.14 7.80 -9.09
C MET A 32 -11.68 7.09 -7.81
N ILE A 33 -11.03 7.81 -6.87
CA ILE A 33 -10.58 7.26 -5.60
C ILE A 33 -11.76 6.95 -4.67
N SER A 34 -12.78 7.82 -4.63
CA SER A 34 -13.97 7.61 -3.80
C SER A 34 -14.80 6.40 -4.29
N ASN A 35 -14.92 6.22 -5.60
CA ASN A 35 -15.63 5.08 -6.21
C ASN A 35 -14.92 3.73 -6.04
N LEU A 36 -13.59 3.71 -5.83
CA LEU A 36 -12.86 2.48 -5.46
C LEU A 36 -13.15 2.00 -4.02
N SER A 37 -13.80 2.82 -3.19
CA SER A 37 -14.04 2.51 -1.78
C SER A 37 -15.39 1.85 -1.49
N ASN A 38 -16.34 1.84 -2.43
CA ASN A 38 -17.70 1.35 -2.18
C ASN A 38 -18.26 0.52 -3.36
N SER A 39 -18.06 -0.80 -3.28
CA SER A 39 -18.90 -1.92 -3.77
C SER A 39 -18.06 -3.05 -4.37
N ASP A 40 -18.25 -4.26 -3.84
CA ASP A 40 -17.86 -5.58 -4.40
C ASP A 40 -16.42 -5.79 -4.91
N THR A 41 -15.42 -5.21 -4.24
CA THR A 41 -14.02 -5.48 -4.56
C THR A 41 -13.59 -6.84 -3.99
N LYS A 42 -13.24 -7.78 -4.87
CA LYS A 42 -12.28 -8.85 -4.59
C LYS A 42 -11.07 -8.21 -3.90
N GLN A 43 -11.02 -8.26 -2.56
CA GLN A 43 -10.06 -7.49 -1.74
C GLN A 43 -8.66 -7.55 -2.36
N LEU A 44 -8.16 -6.40 -2.82
CA LEU A 44 -6.84 -6.30 -3.43
C LEU A 44 -5.82 -6.71 -2.36
N ARG A 45 -5.20 -7.89 -2.54
CA ARG A 45 -4.22 -8.40 -1.58
C ARG A 45 -2.85 -7.84 -1.91
N PHE A 46 -2.09 -7.56 -0.87
CA PHE A 46 -0.68 -7.20 -0.98
C PHE A 46 0.17 -8.47 -0.97
N PHE A 47 0.81 -8.77 -2.09
CA PHE A 47 1.68 -9.94 -2.25
C PHE A 47 3.07 -9.66 -1.69
N CYS A 48 3.73 -10.72 -1.23
CA CYS A 48 5.14 -10.66 -0.92
C CYS A 48 5.95 -10.49 -2.21
N PRO A 49 6.87 -9.50 -2.29
CA PRO A 49 7.70 -9.28 -3.47
C PRO A 49 8.74 -10.40 -3.73
N ASN A 50 9.03 -11.25 -2.74
CA ASN A 50 10.05 -12.30 -2.85
C ASN A 50 9.51 -13.61 -3.47
N ASN A 51 8.40 -13.56 -4.22
CA ASN A 51 7.76 -14.72 -4.85
C ASN A 51 7.47 -15.92 -3.91
N CYS A 52 7.32 -15.71 -2.61
CA CYS A 52 7.04 -16.79 -1.65
C CYS A 52 5.57 -17.25 -1.63
N GLY A 53 4.74 -16.73 -2.53
CA GLY A 53 3.31 -17.06 -2.65
C GLY A 53 2.39 -16.47 -1.56
N LYS A 54 2.93 -15.78 -0.53
CA LYS A 54 2.11 -15.21 0.55
C LYS A 54 1.49 -13.87 0.17
N SER A 55 0.24 -13.66 0.58
CA SER A 55 -0.51 -12.41 0.38
C SER A 55 -1.26 -11.99 1.64
N TYR A 56 -1.52 -10.69 1.76
CA TYR A 56 -2.02 -10.06 2.98
C TYR A 56 -3.08 -9.01 2.65
N LYS A 57 -4.05 -8.82 3.56
CA LYS A 57 -5.11 -7.81 3.40
C LYS A 57 -4.61 -6.37 3.54
N ILE A 58 -3.49 -6.15 4.22
CA ILE A 58 -2.96 -4.82 4.53
C ILE A 58 -1.43 -4.77 4.37
N LYS A 59 -0.91 -3.61 3.94
CA LYS A 59 0.52 -3.37 3.70
C LYS A 59 1.40 -3.58 4.93
N ARG A 60 0.93 -3.18 6.12
CA ARG A 60 1.65 -3.41 7.41
C ARG A 60 1.94 -4.90 7.64
N SER A 61 1.06 -5.79 7.20
CA SER A 61 1.25 -7.23 7.36
C SER A 61 2.35 -7.78 6.43
N VAL A 62 2.46 -7.26 5.20
CA VAL A 62 3.58 -7.57 4.30
C VAL A 62 4.90 -7.11 4.90
N GLY A 63 4.96 -5.87 5.42
CA GLY A 63 6.18 -5.35 6.06
C GLY A 63 6.66 -6.24 7.21
N ARG A 64 5.74 -6.70 8.07
CA ARG A 64 6.07 -7.65 9.14
C ARG A 64 6.53 -9.01 8.60
N HIS A 65 5.89 -9.50 7.55
CA HIS A 65 6.28 -10.75 6.90
C HIS A 65 7.70 -10.68 6.34
N LEU A 66 8.03 -9.61 5.61
CA LEU A 66 9.36 -9.41 5.05
C LEU A 66 10.42 -9.32 6.14
N LYS A 67 10.15 -8.57 7.21
CA LYS A 67 11.13 -8.36 8.29
C LYS A 67 11.45 -9.61 9.11
N PHE A 68 10.48 -10.49 9.32
CA PHE A 68 10.60 -11.54 10.34
C PHE A 68 10.26 -12.96 9.89
N LYS A 69 9.73 -13.14 8.67
CA LYS A 69 9.25 -14.45 8.22
C LYS A 69 9.80 -14.87 6.86
N CYS A 70 9.89 -13.95 5.90
CA CYS A 70 10.30 -14.30 4.55
C CYS A 70 11.80 -14.58 4.52
N GLY A 71 12.20 -15.83 4.28
CA GLY A 71 13.61 -16.23 4.25
C GLY A 71 14.34 -16.12 5.59
N VAL A 72 13.61 -15.95 6.70
CA VAL A 72 14.17 -15.87 8.05
C VAL A 72 13.97 -17.21 8.74
N GLU A 73 15.06 -17.80 9.23
CA GLU A 73 14.97 -19.04 10.00
C GLU A 73 14.20 -18.84 11.32
N PRO A 74 13.36 -19.80 11.71
CA PRO A 74 12.65 -19.76 12.99
C PRO A 74 13.61 -19.78 14.19
N THR A 75 13.67 -18.68 14.95
CA THR A 75 14.57 -18.55 16.12
C THR A 75 13.88 -18.75 17.46
N PHE A 76 12.55 -18.67 17.52
CA PHE A 76 11.82 -18.80 18.78
C PHE A 76 11.38 -20.23 19.00
N GLU A 77 11.86 -20.87 20.06
CA GLU A 77 11.57 -22.27 20.38
C GLU A 77 10.54 -22.38 21.49
N CYS A 78 9.63 -23.35 21.37
CA CYS A 78 8.75 -23.75 22.46
C CYS A 78 9.55 -24.54 23.51
N TRP A 79 9.55 -24.10 24.76
CA TRP A 79 10.28 -24.79 25.84
C TRP A 79 9.67 -26.14 26.26
N ILE A 80 8.49 -26.50 25.73
CA ILE A 80 7.77 -27.74 26.08
C ILE A 80 7.96 -28.81 25.00
N CYS A 81 7.79 -28.45 23.72
CA CYS A 81 7.87 -29.40 22.61
C CYS A 81 8.96 -29.09 21.58
N HIS A 82 9.84 -28.11 21.85
CA HIS A 82 10.98 -27.75 21.01
C HIS A 82 10.62 -27.30 19.57
N LYS A 83 9.35 -27.04 19.29
CA LYS A 83 8.91 -26.52 17.99
C LYS A 83 9.39 -25.07 17.80
N ARG A 84 9.96 -24.77 16.62
CA ARG A 84 10.49 -23.44 16.28
C ARG A 84 9.48 -22.57 15.51
N PHE A 85 9.53 -21.27 15.77
CA PHE A 85 8.64 -20.25 15.22
C PHE A 85 9.43 -19.01 14.78
N ALA A 86 8.97 -18.37 13.71
CA ALA A 86 9.57 -17.14 13.21
C ALA A 86 9.23 -15.89 14.06
N LEU A 87 8.19 -15.95 14.90
CA LEU A 87 7.77 -14.84 15.77
C LEU A 87 7.51 -15.32 17.21
N LYS A 88 7.96 -14.54 18.19
CA LYS A 88 7.69 -14.76 19.62
C LYS A 88 6.21 -14.87 19.94
N GLU A 89 5.37 -14.01 19.35
CA GLU A 89 3.92 -14.04 19.55
C GLU A 89 3.28 -15.35 19.07
N SER A 90 3.79 -15.90 17.96
CA SER A 90 3.31 -17.18 17.43
C SER A 90 3.67 -18.34 18.34
N MET A 91 4.88 -18.35 18.91
CA MET A 91 5.28 -19.34 19.92
C MET A 91 4.43 -19.22 21.19
N LYS A 92 4.22 -18.01 21.72
CA LYS A 92 3.37 -17.79 22.91
C LYS A 92 1.95 -18.32 22.71
N LYS A 93 1.33 -18.00 21.57
CA LYS A 93 -0.01 -18.52 21.22
C LYS A 93 -0.03 -20.04 21.14
N HIS A 94 1.01 -20.64 20.57
CA HIS A 94 1.15 -22.09 20.52
C HIS A 94 1.22 -22.71 21.92
N VAL A 95 2.02 -22.15 22.85
CA VAL A 95 2.11 -22.64 24.23
C VAL A 95 0.74 -22.64 24.90
N VAL A 96 0.01 -21.52 24.82
CA VAL A 96 -1.33 -21.40 25.41
C VAL A 96 -2.36 -22.35 24.78
N GLN A 97 -2.23 -22.67 23.50
CA GLN A 97 -3.24 -23.50 22.80
C GLN A 97 -2.93 -25.00 22.80
N LYS A 98 -1.68 -25.39 23.05
CA LYS A 98 -1.22 -26.79 22.91
C LYS A 98 -0.66 -27.37 24.21
N HIS A 99 -0.36 -26.54 25.19
CA HIS A 99 0.30 -26.95 26.42
C HIS A 99 -0.27 -26.26 27.68
N ASN A 100 -1.41 -25.61 27.55
CA ASN A 100 -2.24 -25.10 28.63
C ASN A 100 -3.65 -25.64 28.46
#